data_AF-A0A561WKX5-F1
#
_entry.id   AF-A0A561WKX5-F1
#
_cell.length_a   1.000
_cell.length_b   1.000
_cell.length_c   1.000
_cell.angle_alpha   90.00
_cell.angle_beta   90.00
_cell.angle_gamma   90.00
#
_symmetry.space_group_name_H-M   'P 1'
#
loop_
_entity.id
_entity.type
_entity.pdbx_description
1 polymer ?
#
loop_
_entity_poly.entity_id
_entity_poly.type
_entity_poly.pdbx_seq_one_letter_code
_entity_poly.pdbx_strand_id
1 'polypeptide(L)'
;MTVARYAARTAVFAAAYLLVHWVGTLLPGFSPLAVAAVWLLAQGRWGLRRFDVITLGTVTAVSATVAGAGLLLSLALAATVTLPALLFATLVERRLPGWWQGHGDRFRPRRDRVGRLAAVAALSAAACLVLRAVTATGLSGSGLVLAALCDTATILLLTLAGRALRRSRGPRAGGVLSVAPATVAPLSRTQGRGRR
;
A
#
# COMPACT_ATOMS: atom_id res chain seq x y z
N MET A 1 -15.92 0.93 12.11
CA MET A 1 -15.82 2.22 11.40
C MET A 1 -17.20 2.60 10.91
N THR A 2 -17.63 3.86 11.02
CA THR A 2 -18.96 4.26 10.51
C THR A 2 -18.95 4.37 8.99
N VAL A 3 -20.11 4.20 8.35
CA VAL A 3 -20.29 4.33 6.89
C VAL A 3 -19.81 5.71 6.42
N ALA A 4 -20.16 6.78 7.14
CA ALA A 4 -19.73 8.14 6.83
C ALA A 4 -18.20 8.31 6.82
N ARG A 5 -17.47 7.73 7.79
CA ARG A 5 -16.00 7.79 7.83
C ARG A 5 -15.37 6.98 6.70
N TYR A 6 -15.99 5.88 6.29
CA TYR A 6 -15.54 5.11 5.12
C TYR A 6 -15.71 5.92 3.84
N ALA A 7 -16.92 6.43 3.58
CA ALA A 7 -17.22 7.26 2.43
C ALA A 7 -16.30 8.48 2.34
N ALA A 8 -16.10 9.20 3.46
CA ALA A 8 -15.19 10.34 3.50
C ALA A 8 -13.74 9.96 3.13
N ARG A 9 -13.22 8.83 3.64
CA ARG A 9 -11.87 8.37 3.28
C ARG A 9 -11.78 7.95 1.81
N THR A 10 -12.80 7.28 1.29
CA THR A 10 -12.87 6.88 -0.12
C THR A 10 -12.92 8.12 -1.03
N ALA A 11 -13.69 9.14 -0.64
CA ALA A 11 -13.73 10.43 -1.35
C ALA A 11 -12.36 11.13 -1.35
N VAL A 12 -11.63 11.12 -0.22
CA VAL A 12 -10.26 11.67 -0.16
C VAL A 12 -9.31 10.94 -1.11
N PHE A 13 -9.38 9.61 -1.18
CA PHE A 13 -8.55 8.86 -2.14
C PHE A 13 -8.96 9.11 -3.58
N ALA A 14 -10.26 9.20 -3.87
CA ALA A 14 -10.76 9.55 -5.20
C ALA A 14 -10.28 10.94 -5.63
N ALA A 15 -10.35 11.94 -4.74
CA ALA A 15 -9.86 13.29 -5.00
C ALA A 15 -8.35 13.31 -5.23
N ALA A 16 -7.57 12.60 -4.40
CA ALA A 16 -6.12 12.48 -4.58
C ALA A 16 -5.77 11.78 -5.91
N TYR A 17 -6.53 10.74 -6.28
CA TYR A 17 -6.36 10.05 -7.55
C TYR A 17 -6.63 10.97 -8.74
N LEU A 18 -7.77 11.69 -8.72
CA LEU A 18 -8.13 12.64 -9.76
C LEU A 18 -7.11 13.77 -9.89
N LEU A 19 -6.62 14.30 -8.78
CA LEU A 19 -5.58 15.34 -8.77
C LEU A 19 -4.29 14.81 -9.40
N VAL A 20 -3.83 13.62 -9.00
CA VAL A 20 -2.62 13.02 -9.58
C VAL A 20 -2.81 12.63 -11.04
N HIS A 21 -4.01 12.18 -11.42
CA HIS A 21 -4.37 11.90 -12.80
C HIS A 21 -4.31 13.17 -13.66
N TRP A 22 -4.88 14.27 -13.18
CA TRP A 22 -4.85 15.56 -13.85
C TRP A 22 -3.42 16.12 -13.94
N VAL A 23 -2.70 16.18 -12.82
CA VAL A 23 -1.30 16.66 -12.79
C VAL A 23 -0.39 15.79 -13.66
N GLY A 24 -0.63 14.48 -13.72
CA GLY A 24 0.12 13.55 -14.56
C GLY A 24 -0.03 13.80 -16.07
N THR A 25 -1.08 14.52 -16.49
CA THR A 25 -1.18 15.00 -17.88
C THR A 25 -0.26 16.17 -18.18
N LEU A 26 0.15 16.93 -17.14
CA LEU A 26 1.00 18.11 -17.25
C LEU A 26 2.47 17.81 -16.96
N LEU A 27 2.73 16.91 -16.02
CA LEU A 27 4.06 16.61 -15.51
C LEU A 27 4.32 15.09 -15.51
N PRO A 28 5.27 14.60 -16.34
CA PRO A 28 5.66 13.21 -16.31
C PRO A 28 6.32 12.88 -14.95
N GLY A 29 5.90 11.79 -14.32
CA GLY A 29 6.43 11.32 -13.03
C GLY A 29 5.38 11.14 -11.93
N PHE A 30 4.21 11.75 -12.08
CA PHE A 30 3.08 11.49 -11.20
C PHE A 30 2.34 10.23 -11.67
N SER A 31 2.26 9.22 -10.78
CA SER A 31 1.67 7.92 -11.08
C SER A 31 0.27 7.79 -10.46
N PRO A 32 -0.82 7.88 -11.24
CA PRO A 32 -2.18 7.64 -10.75
C PRO A 32 -2.31 6.20 -10.24
N LEU A 33 -1.58 5.27 -10.86
CA LEU A 33 -1.50 3.88 -10.44
C LEU A 33 -0.98 3.75 -9.00
N ALA A 34 0.03 4.52 -8.61
CA ALA A 34 0.56 4.48 -7.25
C ALA A 34 -0.50 4.92 -6.22
N VAL A 35 -1.27 5.95 -6.52
CA VAL A 35 -2.37 6.40 -5.64
C VAL A 35 -3.45 5.33 -5.54
N ALA A 36 -3.85 4.74 -6.67
CA ALA A 36 -4.82 3.65 -6.73
C ALA A 36 -4.37 2.42 -5.92
N ALA A 37 -3.11 2.01 -6.08
CA ALA A 37 -2.51 0.90 -5.36
C ALA A 37 -2.52 1.14 -3.83
N VAL A 38 -2.13 2.34 -3.41
CA VAL A 38 -2.15 2.72 -1.99
C VAL A 38 -3.58 2.87 -1.45
N TRP A 39 -4.53 3.36 -2.24
CA TRP A 39 -5.95 3.40 -1.87
C TRP A 39 -6.46 1.99 -1.56
N LEU A 40 -6.33 1.04 -2.49
CA LEU A 40 -6.80 -0.33 -2.30
C LEU A 40 -6.11 -1.02 -1.13
N LEU A 41 -4.80 -0.80 -0.96
CA LEU A 41 -4.04 -1.32 0.19
C LEU A 41 -4.48 -0.68 1.52
N ALA A 42 -4.76 0.62 1.53
CA ALA A 42 -5.14 1.37 2.73
C ALA A 42 -6.57 1.06 3.23
N GLN A 43 -7.48 0.76 2.31
CA GLN A 43 -8.88 0.44 2.62
C GLN A 43 -9.14 -1.06 2.76
N GLY A 44 -8.25 -1.92 2.26
CA GLY A 44 -8.41 -3.39 2.30
C GLY A 44 -8.70 -3.98 3.69
N ARG A 45 -8.23 -3.33 4.77
CA ARG A 45 -8.47 -3.77 6.15
C ARG A 45 -9.94 -3.75 6.60
N TRP A 46 -10.81 -3.07 5.87
CA TRP A 46 -12.21 -2.88 6.26
C TRP A 46 -13.15 -3.88 5.60
N GLY A 47 -12.64 -4.83 4.79
CA GLY A 47 -13.45 -5.87 4.15
C GLY A 47 -14.33 -5.39 3.00
N LEU A 48 -14.27 -4.11 2.64
CA LEU A 48 -15.10 -3.47 1.61
C LEU A 48 -14.38 -3.26 0.27
N ARG A 49 -13.31 -4.03 0.01
CA ARG A 49 -12.44 -3.85 -1.16
C ARG A 49 -13.20 -3.82 -2.50
N ARG A 50 -14.28 -4.61 -2.63
CA ARG A 50 -15.14 -4.60 -3.83
C ARG A 50 -15.68 -3.19 -4.14
N PHE A 51 -16.07 -2.42 -3.13
CA PHE A 51 -16.59 -1.07 -3.31
C PHE A 51 -15.47 -0.09 -3.68
N ASP A 52 -14.28 -0.23 -3.10
CA ASP A 52 -13.13 0.59 -3.48
C ASP A 52 -12.70 0.31 -4.94
N VAL A 53 -12.72 -0.95 -5.38
CA VAL A 53 -12.44 -1.34 -6.77
C VAL A 53 -13.48 -0.76 -7.72
N ILE A 54 -14.77 -0.88 -7.41
CA ILE A 54 -15.86 -0.29 -8.20
C ILE A 54 -15.67 1.22 -8.28
N THR A 55 -15.47 1.89 -7.14
CA THR A 55 -15.33 3.35 -7.09
C THR A 55 -14.11 3.82 -7.88
N LEU A 56 -12.96 3.16 -7.74
CA LEU A 56 -11.75 3.47 -8.51
C LEU A 56 -11.98 3.29 -10.01
N GLY A 57 -12.61 2.19 -10.41
CA GLY A 57 -12.98 1.93 -11.79
C GLY A 57 -13.92 3.00 -12.35
N THR A 58 -14.97 3.35 -11.61
CA THR A 58 -15.93 4.40 -11.98
C THR A 58 -15.25 5.76 -12.12
N VAL A 59 -14.44 6.17 -11.13
CA VAL A 59 -13.73 7.46 -11.16
C VAL A 59 -12.78 7.53 -12.37
N THR A 60 -12.07 6.45 -12.68
CA THR A 60 -11.16 6.39 -13.84
C THR A 60 -11.92 6.40 -15.17
N ALA A 61 -13.03 5.68 -15.25
CA ALA A 61 -13.85 5.66 -16.46
C ALA A 61 -14.48 7.05 -16.71
N VAL A 62 -15.02 7.69 -15.66
CA VAL A 62 -15.59 9.04 -15.76
C VAL A 62 -14.53 10.05 -16.15
N SER A 63 -13.32 9.99 -15.56
CA SER A 63 -12.24 10.92 -15.93
C SER A 63 -11.82 10.75 -17.39
N ALA A 64 -11.74 9.52 -17.90
CA ALA A 64 -11.46 9.25 -19.30
C ALA A 64 -12.58 9.78 -20.23
N THR A 65 -13.85 9.59 -19.86
CA THR A 65 -14.98 10.11 -20.63
C THR A 65 -14.99 11.64 -20.68
N VAL A 66 -14.69 12.31 -19.56
CA VAL A 66 -14.56 13.78 -19.51
C VAL A 66 -13.40 14.26 -20.38
N ALA A 67 -12.35 13.45 -20.54
CA ALA A 67 -11.25 13.71 -21.47
C ALA A 67 -11.56 13.35 -22.94
N GLY A 68 -12.80 12.99 -23.27
CA GLY A 68 -13.27 12.73 -24.63
C GLY A 68 -13.16 11.28 -25.10
N ALA A 69 -12.81 10.34 -24.21
CA ALA A 69 -12.82 8.91 -24.56
C ALA A 69 -14.27 8.38 -24.72
N GLY A 70 -14.50 7.57 -25.76
CA GLY A 70 -15.75 6.82 -25.89
C GLY A 70 -15.91 5.75 -24.80
N LEU A 71 -17.14 5.29 -24.55
CA LEU A 71 -17.46 4.38 -23.43
C LEU A 71 -16.56 3.13 -23.34
N LEU A 72 -16.29 2.47 -24.47
CA LEU A 72 -15.45 1.27 -24.51
C LEU A 72 -13.99 1.60 -24.11
N LEU A 73 -13.45 2.70 -24.63
CA LEU A 73 -12.10 3.15 -24.31
C LEU A 73 -12.00 3.58 -22.84
N SER A 74 -13.00 4.29 -22.31
CA SER A 74 -13.06 4.66 -20.90
C SER A 74 -13.04 3.44 -19.98
N LEU A 75 -13.78 2.38 -20.32
CA LEU A 75 -13.75 1.12 -19.57
C LEU A 75 -12.39 0.42 -19.68
N ALA A 76 -11.79 0.40 -20.87
CA ALA A 76 -10.46 -0.18 -21.07
C ALA A 76 -9.40 0.56 -20.25
N LEU A 77 -9.43 1.90 -20.24
CA LEU A 77 -8.55 2.74 -19.44
C LEU A 77 -8.77 2.52 -17.93
N ALA A 78 -10.01 2.38 -17.48
CA ALA A 78 -10.31 2.02 -16.10
C ALA A 78 -9.68 0.68 -15.69
N ALA A 79 -9.73 -0.33 -16.57
CA ALA A 79 -9.09 -1.62 -16.33
C ALA A 79 -7.56 -1.50 -16.23
N THR A 80 -6.93 -0.64 -17.05
CA THR A 80 -5.46 -0.46 -17.05
C THR A 80 -4.90 0.04 -15.72
N VAL A 81 -5.71 0.72 -14.91
CA VAL A 81 -5.30 1.23 -13.59
C VAL A 81 -5.83 0.33 -12.47
N THR A 82 -7.08 -0.10 -12.56
CA THR A 82 -7.77 -0.80 -11.47
C THR A 82 -7.21 -2.21 -11.26
N LEU A 83 -6.96 -2.95 -12.35
CA LEU A 83 -6.46 -4.32 -12.24
C LEU A 83 -5.03 -4.37 -11.68
N PRO A 84 -4.07 -3.53 -12.13
CA PRO A 84 -2.74 -3.56 -11.55
C PRO A 84 -2.70 -3.03 -10.10
N ALA A 85 -3.53 -2.05 -9.75
CA ALA A 85 -3.67 -1.61 -8.36
C ALA A 85 -4.20 -2.74 -7.45
N LEU A 86 -5.18 -3.51 -7.93
CA LEU A 86 -5.73 -4.65 -7.21
C LEU A 86 -4.71 -5.79 -7.09
N LEU A 87 -3.96 -6.06 -8.16
CA LEU A 87 -2.85 -7.01 -8.16
C LEU A 87 -1.81 -6.62 -7.11
N PHE A 88 -1.40 -5.35 -7.05
CA PHE A 88 -0.50 -4.85 -6.03
C PHE A 88 -1.03 -5.12 -4.62
N ALA A 89 -2.25 -4.67 -4.34
CA ALA A 89 -2.85 -4.76 -3.01
C ALA A 89 -2.98 -6.23 -2.54
N THR A 90 -3.36 -7.14 -3.45
CA THR A 90 -3.50 -8.57 -3.14
C THR A 90 -2.15 -9.26 -2.96
N LEU A 91 -1.15 -8.95 -3.79
CA LEU A 91 0.20 -9.50 -3.66
C LEU A 91 0.88 -9.02 -2.38
N VAL A 92 0.72 -7.75 -1.99
CA VAL A 92 1.24 -7.25 -0.71
C VAL A 92 0.61 -8.02 0.46
N GLU A 93 -0.71 -8.22 0.46
CA GLU A 93 -1.38 -8.98 1.52
C GLU A 93 -0.90 -10.43 1.61
N ARG A 94 -0.68 -11.09 0.46
CA ARG A 94 -0.24 -12.49 0.42
C ARG A 94 1.25 -12.66 0.74
N ARG A 95 2.11 -11.80 0.20
CA ARG A 95 3.58 -11.92 0.31
C ARG A 95 4.12 -11.25 1.56
N LEU A 96 3.42 -10.23 2.07
CA LEU A 96 3.77 -9.41 3.23
C LEU A 96 2.56 -9.27 4.18
N PRO A 97 2.03 -10.39 4.71
CA PRO A 97 0.82 -10.39 5.54
C PRO A 97 1.01 -9.53 6.79
N GLY A 98 0.04 -8.65 7.07
CA GLY A 98 0.10 -7.75 8.22
C GLY A 98 1.22 -6.70 8.16
N TRP A 99 2.07 -6.71 7.11
CA TRP A 99 3.18 -5.78 6.97
C TRP A 99 2.64 -4.38 6.98
N TRP A 100 1.74 -4.01 6.06
CA TRP A 100 1.15 -2.66 5.95
C TRP A 100 0.58 -2.10 7.26
N GLN A 101 0.04 -2.99 8.10
CA GLN A 101 -0.56 -2.64 9.40
C GLN A 101 0.45 -2.60 10.54
N GLY A 102 1.72 -2.96 10.30
CA GLY A 102 2.80 -2.98 11.29
C GLY A 102 2.91 -4.27 12.10
N HIS A 103 2.05 -5.27 11.86
CA HIS A 103 1.94 -6.49 12.68
C HIS A 103 2.77 -7.66 12.12
N GLY A 104 3.11 -7.67 10.82
CA GLY A 104 3.81 -8.76 10.14
C GLY A 104 5.34 -8.66 10.11
N ASP A 105 5.92 -7.76 10.90
CA ASP A 105 7.28 -7.25 10.69
C ASP A 105 8.36 -7.86 11.58
N ARG A 106 7.96 -8.58 12.62
CA ARG A 106 8.85 -8.99 13.71
C ARG A 106 9.83 -10.09 13.31
N PHE A 107 9.46 -10.93 12.34
CA PHE A 107 10.18 -12.18 12.05
C PHE A 107 10.91 -12.20 10.71
N ARG A 108 10.95 -11.09 9.96
CA ARG A 108 11.61 -11.04 8.65
C ARG A 108 12.70 -9.96 8.58
N PRO A 109 13.84 -10.24 7.92
CA PRO A 109 14.85 -9.22 7.65
C PRO A 109 14.25 -8.01 6.94
N ARG A 110 14.80 -6.82 7.18
CA ARG A 110 14.34 -5.59 6.52
C ARG A 110 14.55 -5.67 5.00
N ARG A 111 15.70 -6.21 4.56
CA ARG A 111 16.06 -6.36 3.15
C ARG A 111 15.04 -7.20 2.40
N ASP A 112 14.68 -8.37 2.93
CA ASP A 112 13.71 -9.27 2.30
C ASP A 112 12.32 -8.64 2.15
N ARG A 113 11.89 -7.83 3.12
CA ARG A 113 10.60 -7.13 3.05
C ARG A 113 10.60 -6.08 1.94
N VAL A 114 11.66 -5.28 1.86
CA VAL A 114 11.80 -4.25 0.83
C VAL A 114 11.96 -4.89 -0.54
N GLY A 115 12.74 -5.96 -0.68
CA GLY A 115 12.89 -6.70 -1.93
C GLY A 115 11.57 -7.29 -2.42
N ARG A 116 10.78 -7.91 -1.53
CA ARG A 116 9.44 -8.41 -1.88
C ARG A 116 8.49 -7.28 -2.28
N LEU A 117 8.52 -6.16 -1.56
CA LEU A 117 7.68 -5.00 -1.90
C LEU A 117 8.06 -4.43 -3.27
N ALA A 118 9.36 -4.28 -3.55
CA ALA A 118 9.88 -3.83 -4.84
C ALA A 118 9.47 -4.78 -5.97
N ALA A 119 9.58 -6.09 -5.76
CA ALA A 119 9.13 -7.09 -6.73
C ALA A 119 7.62 -7.00 -7.00
N VAL A 120 6.80 -6.82 -5.96
CA VAL A 120 5.34 -6.65 -6.12
C VAL A 120 4.99 -5.34 -6.82
N ALA A 121 5.69 -4.25 -6.50
CA ALA A 121 5.54 -2.97 -7.20
C ALA A 121 5.89 -3.10 -8.69
N ALA A 122 7.04 -3.73 -9.00
CA ALA A 122 7.49 -3.96 -10.36
C ALA A 122 6.52 -4.83 -11.17
N LEU A 123 6.01 -5.92 -10.58
CA LEU A 123 5.00 -6.77 -11.23
C LEU A 123 3.71 -6.00 -11.53
N SER A 124 3.30 -5.12 -10.62
CA SER A 124 2.09 -4.31 -10.82
C SER A 124 2.29 -3.25 -11.90
N ALA A 125 3.44 -2.58 -11.91
CA ALA A 125 3.80 -1.64 -12.98
C ALA A 125 3.94 -2.35 -14.34
N ALA A 126 4.50 -3.55 -14.38
CA ALA A 126 4.58 -4.36 -15.60
C ALA A 126 3.19 -4.75 -16.12
N ALA A 127 2.27 -5.16 -15.24
CA ALA A 127 0.88 -5.42 -15.63
C ALA A 127 0.20 -4.16 -16.21
N CYS A 128 0.44 -2.99 -15.61
CA CYS A 128 -0.03 -1.72 -16.14
C CYS A 128 0.54 -1.42 -17.52
N LEU A 129 1.86 -1.63 -17.72
CA LEU A 129 2.52 -1.45 -19.02
C LEU A 129 1.90 -2.33 -20.10
N VAL A 130 1.67 -3.62 -19.80
CA VAL A 130 1.05 -4.55 -20.76
C VAL A 130 -0.35 -4.08 -21.13
N LEU A 131 -1.18 -3.68 -20.16
CA LEU A 131 -2.52 -3.20 -20.43
C LEU A 131 -2.52 -1.86 -21.19
N ARG A 132 -1.57 -0.96 -20.91
CA ARG A 132 -1.37 0.29 -21.66
C ARG A 132 -0.95 0.03 -23.11
N ALA A 133 -0.06 -0.93 -23.35
CA ALA A 133 0.37 -1.30 -24.70
C ALA A 133 -0.80 -1.83 -25.55
N VAL A 134 -1.75 -2.54 -24.93
CA VAL A 134 -2.96 -3.03 -25.61
C VAL A 134 -3.96 -1.91 -25.89
N THR A 135 -4.05 -0.90 -25.02
CA THR A 135 -5.07 0.16 -25.11
C THR A 135 -4.62 1.42 -25.84
N ALA A 136 -3.31 1.66 -25.96
CA ALA A 136 -2.75 2.83 -26.61
C ALA A 136 -2.10 2.48 -27.95
N THR A 137 -2.78 2.81 -29.05
CA THR A 137 -2.22 2.75 -30.41
C THR A 137 -1.42 4.02 -30.67
N GLY A 138 -0.16 4.11 -30.22
CA GLY A 138 0.70 5.25 -30.55
C GLY A 138 1.79 5.64 -29.56
N LEU A 139 1.93 4.95 -28.43
CA LEU A 139 3.05 5.19 -27.51
C LEU A 139 4.33 4.55 -28.06
N SER A 140 5.42 5.33 -28.12
CA SER A 140 6.75 4.77 -28.39
C SER A 140 7.15 3.80 -27.28
N GLY A 141 7.82 2.69 -27.64
CA GLY A 141 8.22 1.66 -26.68
C GLY A 141 9.08 2.22 -25.53
N SER A 142 9.90 3.23 -25.78
CA SER A 142 10.72 3.92 -24.77
C SER A 142 9.87 4.70 -23.75
N GLY A 143 8.79 5.35 -24.19
CA GLY A 143 7.87 6.06 -23.31
C GLY A 143 7.12 5.14 -22.36
N LEU A 144 6.73 3.96 -22.84
CA LEU A 144 6.09 2.92 -22.01
C LEU A 144 7.03 2.43 -20.91
N VAL A 145 8.29 2.14 -21.26
CA VAL A 145 9.29 1.66 -20.30
C VAL A 145 9.56 2.70 -19.21
N LEU A 146 9.74 3.97 -19.58
CA LEU A 146 9.93 5.05 -18.61
C LEU A 146 8.73 5.18 -17.67
N ALA A 147 7.50 5.14 -18.22
CA ALA A 147 6.28 5.20 -17.42
C ALA A 147 6.20 4.04 -16.41
N ALA A 148 6.58 2.82 -16.81
CA ALA A 148 6.62 1.67 -15.90
C ALA A 148 7.67 1.80 -14.80
N LEU A 149 8.83 2.38 -15.10
CA LEU A 149 9.86 2.68 -14.08
C LEU A 149 9.35 3.71 -13.08
N CYS A 150 8.73 4.79 -13.55
CA CYS A 150 8.11 5.81 -12.70
C CYS A 150 6.97 5.24 -11.85
N ASP A 151 6.11 4.40 -12.43
CA ASP A 151 5.04 3.70 -11.72
C ASP A 151 5.63 2.81 -10.61
N THR A 152 6.66 2.02 -10.92
CA THR A 152 7.34 1.14 -9.96
C THR A 152 7.93 1.93 -8.79
N ALA A 153 8.71 2.98 -9.10
CA ALA A 153 9.36 3.81 -8.10
C ALA A 153 8.33 4.53 -7.21
N THR A 154 7.28 5.09 -7.81
CA THR A 154 6.24 5.84 -7.09
C THR A 154 5.39 4.92 -6.21
N ILE A 155 5.00 3.73 -6.69
CA ILE A 155 4.31 2.72 -5.87
C ILE A 155 5.16 2.37 -4.65
N LEU A 156 6.45 2.09 -4.85
CA LEU A 156 7.37 1.71 -3.78
C LEU A 156 7.52 2.82 -2.75
N LEU A 157 7.84 4.04 -3.20
CA LEU A 157 8.06 5.20 -2.33
C LEU A 157 6.80 5.58 -1.57
N LEU A 158 5.65 5.66 -2.24
CA LEU A 158 4.38 6.05 -1.62
C LEU A 158 3.94 5.01 -0.58
N THR A 159 4.17 3.73 -0.85
CA THR A 159 3.87 2.66 0.11
C THR A 159 4.80 2.73 1.32
N LEU A 160 6.10 2.98 1.12
CA LEU A 160 7.05 3.15 2.23
C LEU A 160 6.74 4.40 3.07
N ALA A 161 6.45 5.53 2.43
CA ALA A 161 6.07 6.78 3.08
C ALA A 161 4.76 6.63 3.86
N GLY A 162 3.73 6.05 3.24
CA GLY A 162 2.45 5.77 3.88
C GLY A 162 2.59 4.88 5.11
N ARG A 163 3.49 3.89 5.06
CA ARG A 163 3.86 3.08 6.22
C ARG A 163 4.56 3.90 7.30
N ALA A 164 5.59 4.67 6.95
CA ALA A 164 6.36 5.46 7.90
C ALA A 164 5.46 6.43 8.68
N LEU A 165 4.55 7.10 7.98
CA LEU A 165 3.54 7.99 8.57
C LEU A 165 2.54 7.26 9.48
N ARG A 166 2.19 6.01 9.17
CA ARG A 166 1.34 5.20 10.06
C ARG A 166 2.07 4.80 11.33
N ARG A 167 3.36 4.46 11.23
CA ARG A 167 4.19 4.08 12.39
C ARG A 167 4.40 5.24 13.35
N SER A 168 4.66 6.44 12.84
CA SER A 168 4.84 7.63 13.69
C SER A 168 3.58 8.00 14.47
N ARG A 169 2.40 7.58 14.01
CA ARG A 169 1.10 7.80 14.65
C ARG A 169 0.63 6.63 15.52
N GLY A 170 1.38 5.53 15.60
CA GLY A 170 1.04 4.39 16.46
C GLY A 170 1.36 4.70 17.93
N PRO A 171 0.68 4.06 18.91
CA PRO A 171 1.04 4.18 20.31
C PRO A 171 2.52 3.80 20.46
N ARG A 172 3.35 4.73 20.96
CA ARG A 172 4.69 4.39 21.43
C ARG A 172 4.48 3.31 22.49
N ALA A 173 4.98 2.10 22.26
CA ALA A 173 5.14 1.14 23.33
C ALA A 173 5.93 1.87 24.41
N GLY A 174 5.25 2.22 25.51
CA GLY A 174 5.89 2.78 26.69
C GLY A 174 7.04 1.87 27.04
N GLY A 175 8.18 2.48 27.38
CA GLY A 175 9.35 1.74 27.84
C GLY A 175 8.88 0.68 28.81
N VAL A 176 9.14 -0.58 28.48
CA VAL A 176 9.03 -1.65 29.46
C VAL A 176 9.92 -1.18 30.61
N LEU A 177 9.31 -0.77 31.71
CA LEU A 177 10.00 -0.54 32.97
C LEU A 177 10.89 -1.76 33.16
N SER A 178 12.20 -1.55 33.11
CA SER A 178 13.15 -2.52 33.62
C SER A 178 12.80 -2.67 35.09
N VAL A 179 12.02 -3.70 35.42
CA VAL A 179 11.94 -4.18 36.79
C VAL A 179 13.36 -4.63 37.09
N ALA A 180 14.09 -3.80 37.84
CA ALA A 180 15.36 -4.17 38.39
C ALA A 180 15.20 -5.52 39.09
N PRO A 181 16.10 -6.49 38.88
CA PRO A 181 16.04 -7.73 39.63
C PRO A 181 16.14 -7.36 41.11
N ALA A 182 15.05 -7.57 41.86
CA ALA A 182 15.09 -7.48 43.30
C ALA A 182 16.19 -8.42 43.78
N THR A 183 17.24 -7.83 44.34
CA THR A 183 18.37 -8.54 44.93
C THR A 183 17.82 -9.43 46.04
N VAL A 184 17.67 -10.72 45.77
CA VAL A 184 17.29 -11.70 46.79
C VAL A 184 18.48 -11.82 47.74
N ALA A 185 18.35 -11.22 48.92
CA ALA A 185 19.30 -11.40 50.00
C ALA A 185 19.33 -12.88 50.43
N PRO A 186 20.50 -13.49 50.63
CA PRO A 186 20.59 -14.87 51.08
C PRO A 186 20.16 -14.94 52.55
N LEU A 187 19.04 -15.62 52.82
CA LEU A 187 18.67 -16.04 54.16
C LEU A 187 19.67 -17.09 54.63
N SER A 188 20.55 -16.68 55.55
CA SER A 188 21.44 -17.54 56.31
C SER A 188 20.64 -18.60 57.05
N ARG A 189 20.69 -19.85 56.55
CA ARG A 189 20.11 -21.01 57.21
C ARG A 189 21.08 -21.49 58.29
N THR A 190 20.92 -20.96 59.50
CA THR A 190 21.64 -21.42 60.69
C THR A 190 21.23 -22.86 61.04
N GLN A 191 22.25 -23.66 61.31
CA GLN A 191 22.21 -25.04 61.80
C GLN A 191 21.32 -25.20 63.04
N GLY A 192 20.63 -26.34 63.11
CA GLY A 192 20.04 -26.88 64.33
C GLY A 192 20.16 -28.40 64.32
N ARG A 193 21.33 -28.90 64.69
CA ARG A 193 21.65 -30.33 64.87
C ARG A 193 21.41 -30.67 66.35
N GLY A 194 20.38 -31.45 66.65
CA GLY A 194 20.15 -32.07 67.96
C GLY A 194 19.33 -33.34 67.76
N ARG A 195 19.97 -34.52 67.72
CA ARG A 195 20.12 -35.44 68.85
C ARG A 195 18.81 -35.66 69.61
N ARG A 196 18.14 -36.77 69.30
CA ARG A 196 17.81 -37.87 70.23
C ARG A 196 17.65 -39.14 69.42
#